data_AF-A0A090Q521-F1
#
_entry.id   AF-A0A090Q521-F1
#
_cell.length_a   1.000
_cell.length_b   1.000
_cell.length_c   1.000
_cell.angle_alpha   90.00
_cell.angle_beta   90.00
_cell.angle_gamma   90.00
#
_symmetry.space_group_name_H-M   'P 1'
#
loop_
_entity.id
_entity.type
_entity.pdbx_description
1 polymer ?
#
loop_
_entity_poly.entity_id
_entity_poly.type
_entity_poly.pdbx_seq_one_letter_code
_entity_poly.pdbx_strand_id
1 'polypeptide(L)'
;MSNYVISLKHTGKSEPVVTLWRANNAGYCCDIDRAGIYENPEEGYHIDDLNIARPKYMVDPLLKKMSYGDFKDRLMLPNTKDVWNALGHKEMAEWVTN
;
A
#
# COMPACT_ATOMS: atom_id res chain seq x y z
N MET A 1 4.62 -8.14 15.00
CA MET A 1 3.39 -7.35 14.70
C MET A 1 3.13 -7.51 13.21
N SER A 2 1.89 -7.69 12.78
CA SER A 2 1.58 -7.91 11.36
C SER A 2 1.69 -6.61 10.54
N ASN A 3 2.40 -6.66 9.41
CA ASN A 3 2.62 -5.52 8.51
C ASN A 3 2.10 -5.82 7.11
N TYR A 4 1.72 -4.76 6.40
CA TYR A 4 1.63 -4.75 4.95
C TYR A 4 2.90 -4.15 4.36
N VAL A 5 3.28 -4.63 3.18
CA VAL A 5 4.36 -4.02 2.40
C VAL A 5 3.72 -3.25 1.25
N ILE A 6 4.02 -1.95 1.21
CA ILE A 6 3.51 -0.97 0.25
C ILE A 6 4.62 -0.69 -0.76
N SER A 7 4.31 -0.79 -2.05
CA SER A 7 5.26 -0.46 -3.11
C SER A 7 5.14 1.00 -3.52
N LEU A 8 6.21 1.77 -3.31
CA LEU A 8 6.33 3.14 -3.78
C LEU A 8 6.53 3.16 -5.30
N LYS A 9 7.39 2.26 -5.82
CA LYS A 9 7.72 2.18 -7.25
C LYS A 9 6.53 1.82 -8.13
N HIS A 10 5.67 0.91 -7.66
CA HIS A 10 4.51 0.44 -8.42
C HIS A 10 3.23 1.21 -8.11
N THR A 11 3.28 2.23 -7.25
CA THR A 11 2.17 3.18 -7.07
C THR A 11 2.41 4.39 -7.96
N GLY A 12 1.64 4.53 -9.04
CA GLY A 12 1.76 5.68 -9.95
C GLY A 12 1.16 6.96 -9.37
N LYS A 13 1.61 8.12 -9.86
CA LYS A 13 1.24 9.46 -9.34
C LYS A 13 -0.26 9.73 -9.40
N SER A 14 -0.87 9.29 -10.49
CA SER A 14 -2.28 9.49 -10.81
C SER A 14 -3.10 8.23 -10.60
N GLU A 15 -2.50 7.15 -10.08
CA GLU A 15 -3.24 5.96 -9.72
C GLU A 15 -4.15 6.28 -8.54
N PRO A 16 -5.42 5.85 -8.55
CA PRO A 16 -6.34 6.17 -7.46
C PRO A 16 -6.07 5.33 -6.20
N VAL A 17 -5.28 4.27 -6.30
CA VAL A 17 -5.03 3.28 -5.24
C VAL A 17 -3.55 2.96 -5.09
N VAL A 18 -3.15 2.64 -3.87
CA VAL A 18 -1.78 2.26 -3.52
C VAL A 18 -1.55 0.78 -3.85
N THR A 19 -0.36 0.48 -4.36
CA THR A 19 0.07 -0.89 -4.68
C THR A 19 0.70 -1.56 -3.47
N LEU A 20 0.29 -2.80 -3.20
CA LEU A 20 0.72 -3.65 -2.09
C LEU A 20 1.44 -4.90 -2.62
N TRP A 21 2.35 -5.46 -1.83
CA TRP A 21 2.93 -6.77 -2.12
C TRP A 21 1.98 -7.90 -1.74
N ARG A 22 1.98 -8.97 -2.53
CA ARG A 22 1.34 -10.25 -2.18
C ARG A 22 2.32 -11.16 -1.45
N ALA A 23 1.79 -12.03 -0.58
CA ALA A 23 2.57 -13.06 0.08
C ALA A 23 3.25 -14.01 -0.92
N ASN A 24 4.32 -14.69 -0.47
CA ASN A 24 5.02 -15.75 -1.21
C ASN A 24 5.50 -15.32 -2.60
N ASN A 25 5.96 -14.08 -2.74
CA ASN A 25 6.51 -13.53 -3.99
C ASN A 25 5.55 -13.60 -5.17
N ALA A 26 4.24 -13.57 -4.90
CA ALA A 26 3.19 -13.65 -5.91
C ALA A 26 2.94 -12.33 -6.67
N GLY A 27 3.87 -11.37 -6.58
CA GLY A 27 3.79 -10.05 -7.21
C GLY A 27 2.98 -9.04 -6.39
N TYR A 28 2.23 -8.18 -7.08
CA TYR A 28 1.57 -7.02 -6.50
C TYR A 28 0.04 -7.08 -6.58
N CYS A 29 -0.66 -6.34 -5.72
CA CYS A 29 -2.11 -6.15 -5.74
C CYS A 29 -2.50 -4.75 -5.29
N CYS A 30 -3.76 -4.39 -5.46
CA CYS A 30 -4.37 -3.16 -4.95
C CYS A 30 -5.48 -3.43 -3.93
N ASP A 31 -5.99 -4.67 -3.84
CA ASP A 31 -6.97 -5.08 -2.85
C ASP A 31 -6.30 -5.70 -1.63
N ILE A 32 -6.83 -5.39 -0.45
CA ILE A 32 -6.25 -5.81 0.83
C ILE A 32 -6.39 -7.32 1.07
N ASP A 33 -7.41 -7.96 0.50
CA ASP A 33 -7.69 -9.39 0.67
C ASP A 33 -6.59 -10.27 0.07
N ARG A 34 -5.88 -9.75 -0.95
CA ARG A 34 -4.75 -10.42 -1.61
C ARG A 34 -3.38 -9.94 -1.11
N ALA A 35 -3.34 -8.91 -0.28
CA ALA A 35 -2.09 -8.36 0.24
C ALA A 35 -1.42 -9.36 1.19
N GLY A 36 -0.10 -9.46 1.09
CA GLY A 36 0.70 -10.25 2.02
C GLY A 36 0.74 -9.63 3.40
N ILE A 37 0.69 -10.48 4.43
CA ILE A 37 0.83 -10.07 5.83
C ILE A 37 2.16 -10.60 6.34
N TYR A 38 3.02 -9.69 6.81
CA TYR A 38 4.40 -9.99 7.19
C TYR A 38 4.62 -9.66 8.66
N GLU A 39 4.95 -10.66 9.47
CA GLU A 39 5.26 -10.45 10.90
C GLU A 39 6.62 -9.80 11.10
N ASN A 40 7.60 -10.20 10.28
CA ASN A 40 8.98 -9.72 10.29
C ASN A 40 9.38 -9.36 8.85
N PRO A 41 8.97 -8.19 8.34
CA PRO A 41 9.44 -7.72 7.04
C PRO A 41 10.96 -7.56 7.06
N GLU A 42 11.60 -7.88 5.94
CA GLU A 42 13.06 -7.99 5.82
C GLU A 42 13.64 -6.72 5.17
N GLU A 43 14.65 -6.12 5.81
CA GLU A 43 15.42 -4.99 5.27
C GLU A 43 16.22 -5.43 4.03
N GLY A 44 16.22 -4.58 3.00
CA GLY A 44 16.84 -4.89 1.70
C GLY A 44 16.02 -5.85 0.82
N TYR A 45 14.85 -6.31 1.29
CA TYR A 45 13.95 -7.14 0.49
C TYR A 45 12.51 -6.62 0.49
N HIS A 46 11.86 -6.61 1.66
CA HIS A 46 10.51 -6.06 1.82
C HIS A 46 10.53 -4.55 2.11
N ILE A 47 11.62 -4.07 2.69
CA ILE A 47 11.84 -2.68 3.06
C ILE A 47 13.10 -2.19 2.34
N ASP A 48 12.95 -1.19 1.48
CA ASP A 48 14.02 -0.55 0.72
C ASP A 48 13.55 0.82 0.20
N ASP A 49 14.34 1.46 -0.66
CA ASP A 49 13.97 2.76 -1.25
C ASP A 49 12.71 2.69 -2.14
N LEU A 50 12.25 1.49 -2.50
CA LEU A 50 11.14 1.27 -3.41
C LEU A 50 9.89 0.77 -2.68
N ASN A 51 10.01 0.33 -1.42
CA ASN A 51 8.96 -0.33 -0.66
C ASN A 51 9.06 -0.03 0.83
N ILE A 52 7.91 0.18 1.48
CA ILE A 52 7.83 0.39 2.92
C ILE A 52 6.95 -0.67 3.58
N ALA A 53 7.34 -1.13 4.76
CA ALA A 53 6.45 -1.90 5.62
C ALA A 53 5.70 -0.97 6.59
N ARG A 54 4.39 -1.17 6.73
CA ARG A 54 3.57 -0.45 7.71
C ARG A 54 2.69 -1.40 8.52
N PRO A 55 2.55 -1.17 9.84
CA PRO A 55 1.73 -2.02 10.68
C PRO A 55 0.28 -2.06 10.22
N LYS A 56 -0.33 -3.24 10.28
CA LYS A 56 -1.73 -3.45 9.87
C LYS A 56 -2.70 -2.54 10.62
N TYR A 57 -2.49 -2.28 11.91
CA TYR A 57 -3.34 -1.36 12.70
C TYR A 57 -3.30 0.09 12.20
N MET A 58 -2.23 0.50 11.51
CA MET A 58 -2.10 1.83 10.92
C MET A 58 -2.77 1.89 9.54
N VAL A 59 -2.69 0.79 8.77
CA VAL A 59 -3.22 0.72 7.40
C VAL A 59 -4.72 0.44 7.38
N ASP A 60 -5.22 -0.50 8.18
CA ASP A 60 -6.61 -0.95 8.15
C ASP A 60 -7.64 0.18 8.28
N PRO A 61 -7.46 1.18 9.17
CA PRO A 61 -8.41 2.29 9.31
C PRO A 61 -8.47 3.22 8.08
N LEU A 62 -7.47 3.16 7.20
CA LEU A 62 -7.35 4.03 6.02
C LEU A 62 -7.99 3.41 4.77
N LEU A 63 -8.38 2.13 4.84
CA LEU A 63 -8.98 1.41 3.72
C LEU A 63 -10.36 1.96 3.38
N LYS A 64 -10.65 2.05 2.08
CA LYS A 64 -11.97 2.41 1.56
C LYS A 64 -12.45 1.36 0.59
N LYS A 65 -13.76 1.15 0.54
CA LYS A 65 -14.38 0.39 -0.56
C LYS A 65 -14.27 1.23 -1.84
N MET A 66 -13.58 0.68 -2.83
CA MET A 66 -13.28 1.33 -4.11
C MET A 66 -13.40 0.32 -5.25
N SER A 67 -13.52 0.84 -6.46
CA SER A 67 -13.44 0.06 -7.69
C SER A 67 -12.30 0.59 -8.54
N TYR A 68 -11.47 -0.30 -9.07
CA TYR A 68 -10.29 0.03 -9.87
C TYR A 68 -9.90 -1.14 -10.77
N GLY A 69 -9.70 -0.88 -12.06
CA GLY A 69 -9.54 -1.93 -13.08
C GLY A 69 -10.74 -2.89 -13.06
N ASP A 70 -10.45 -4.19 -12.99
CA ASP A 70 -11.47 -5.26 -12.92
C ASP A 70 -12.04 -5.49 -11.50
N PHE A 71 -11.48 -4.82 -10.48
CA PHE A 71 -11.92 -5.00 -9.10
C PHE A 71 -13.08 -4.06 -8.79
N LYS A 72 -14.17 -4.64 -8.29
CA LYS A 72 -15.38 -3.91 -7.87
C LYS A 72 -15.61 -4.03 -6.37
N ASP A 73 -15.89 -2.89 -5.73
CA ASP A 73 -16.26 -2.77 -4.31
C ASP A 73 -15.31 -3.49 -3.33
N ARG A 74 -14.00 -3.41 -3.59
CA ARG A 74 -12.96 -4.01 -2.75
C ARG A 74 -12.38 -3.00 -1.78
N LEU A 75 -11.93 -3.49 -0.63
CA LEU A 75 -11.15 -2.68 0.30
C LEU A 75 -9.76 -2.44 -0.29
N MET A 76 -9.47 -1.19 -0.58
CA MET A 76 -8.22 -0.73 -1.16
C MET A 76 -7.71 0.48 -0.35
N LEU A 77 -6.43 0.76 -0.47
CA LEU A 77 -5.81 1.91 0.16
C LEU A 77 -5.80 3.09 -0.83
N PRO A 78 -6.54 4.19 -0.58
CA PRO A 78 -6.58 5.32 -1.51
C PRO A 78 -5.21 5.99 -1.63
N ASN A 79 -4.78 6.29 -2.85
CA ASN A 79 -3.50 6.97 -3.10
C ASN A 79 -3.63 8.48 -2.93
N THR A 80 -3.91 8.96 -1.72
CA THR A 80 -4.19 10.39 -1.47
C THR A 80 -3.17 10.99 -0.52
N LYS A 81 -3.03 12.32 -0.55
CA LYS A 81 -2.13 13.05 0.35
C LYS A 81 -2.38 12.71 1.83
N ASP A 82 -3.64 12.66 2.25
CA ASP A 82 -4.02 12.37 3.63
C ASP A 82 -3.61 10.95 4.06
N VAL A 83 -3.78 9.97 3.16
CA VAL A 83 -3.35 8.59 3.42
C VAL A 83 -1.83 8.51 3.55
N TRP A 84 -1.06 9.14 2.65
CA TRP A 84 0.39 9.14 2.74
C TRP A 84 0.93 9.86 3.99
N ASN A 85 0.27 10.94 4.41
CA ASN A 85 0.56 11.61 5.68
C ASN A 85 0.30 10.67 6.87
N ALA A 86 -0.83 9.96 6.88
CA ALA A 86 -1.15 8.99 7.94
C ALA A 86 -0.18 7.81 7.99
N LEU A 87 0.38 7.41 6.84
CA LEU A 87 1.45 6.40 6.74
C LEU A 87 2.84 6.95 7.09
N GLY A 88 2.96 8.26 7.35
CA GLY A 88 4.22 8.92 7.67
C GLY A 88 5.18 9.06 6.50
N HIS A 89 4.70 9.05 5.25
CA HIS A 89 5.54 9.15 4.04
C HIS A 89 5.32 10.48 3.31
N LYS A 90 5.91 11.55 3.83
CA LYS A 90 5.68 12.93 3.36
C LYS A 90 6.00 13.16 1.89
N GLU A 91 7.07 12.55 1.38
CA GLU A 91 7.48 12.70 -0.02
C GLU A 91 6.39 12.24 -0.99
N MET A 92 5.72 11.12 -0.66
CA MET A 92 4.60 10.62 -1.47
C MET A 92 3.38 11.52 -1.32
N ALA A 93 3.15 12.07 -0.13
CA ALA A 93 2.07 13.00 0.14
C ALA A 93 2.19 14.31 -0.66
N GLU A 94 3.40 14.76 -0.95
CA GLU A 94 3.69 15.91 -1.81
C GLU A 94 3.69 15.55 -3.30
N TRP A 95 4.01 14.30 -3.62
CA TRP A 95 4.10 13.81 -4.97
C TRP A 95 2.73 13.54 -5.60
N VAL A 96 1.77 12.96 -4.88
CA VAL A 96 0.43 12.65 -5.42
C VAL A 96 -0.35 13.91 -5.81
N THR A 97 -1.20 13.79 -6.83
CA THR A 97 -1.92 14.93 -7.45
C THR A 97 -3.42 14.99 -7.16
N ASN A 98 -3.92 14.02 -6.42
CA ASN A 98 -5.33 13.72 -6.19
C ASN A 98 -5.80 14.04 -4.77
#